data_AF-A0A560EHH0-F1
#
_entry.id   AF-A0A560EHH0-F1
#
_cell.length_a   1.000
_cell.length_b   1.000
_cell.length_c   1.000
_cell.angle_alpha   90.00
_cell.angle_beta   90.00
_cell.angle_gamma   90.00
#
_symmetry.space_group_name_H-M   'P 1'
#
loop_
_entity.id
_entity.type
_entity.pdbx_description
1 polymer ?
#
loop_
_entity_poly.entity_id
_entity_poly.type
_entity_poly.pdbx_seq_one_letter_code
_entity_poly.pdbx_strand_id
1 'polypeptide(L)'
;MKVLSGHLTLLGDHLMTQQACEYSVIRVDKTILSKVVVPLGLNGFLAEAMGDQVTLYYVKPLGYFGRHILVGLESSSGRYYVKENALRIFILLIGGIALIPLLGFGLLFLPQAFASLAFNGVASELQSRGFQLVR
;
A
#
# COMPACT_ATOMS: atom_id res chain seq x y z
N MET A 1 9.56 5.74 0.13
CA MET A 1 8.14 6.17 0.13
C MET A 1 7.89 7.07 -1.08
N LYS A 2 6.74 6.97 -1.75
CA LYS A 2 6.30 7.99 -2.73
C LYS A 2 5.11 8.75 -2.16
N VAL A 3 5.08 10.05 -2.40
CA VAL A 3 4.07 10.98 -1.88
C VAL A 3 3.45 11.72 -3.04
N LEU A 4 2.14 11.95 -2.96
CA LEU A 4 1.41 12.63 -4.01
C LEU A 4 0.25 13.42 -3.41
N SER A 5 0.24 14.74 -3.63
CA SER A 5 -0.72 15.65 -3.03
C SER A 5 -1.51 16.40 -4.10
N GLY A 6 -2.78 16.68 -3.84
CA GLY A 6 -3.67 17.39 -4.77
C GLY A 6 -5.14 17.02 -4.58
N HIS A 7 -6.01 17.45 -5.48
CA HIS A 7 -7.43 17.07 -5.46
C HIS A 7 -7.63 15.64 -5.95
N LEU A 8 -8.27 14.82 -5.13
CA LEU A 8 -8.50 13.42 -5.44
C LEU A 8 -9.65 13.25 -6.44
N THR A 9 -9.44 12.42 -7.45
CA THR A 9 -10.50 11.91 -8.32
C THR A 9 -10.27 10.42 -8.56
N LEU A 10 -11.22 9.59 -8.13
CA LEU A 10 -11.22 8.15 -8.39
C LEU A 10 -11.82 7.92 -9.77
N LEU A 11 -11.09 7.22 -10.65
CA LEU A 11 -11.47 7.05 -12.06
C LEU A 11 -11.54 5.57 -12.45
N GLY A 12 -12.64 5.20 -13.11
CA GLY A 12 -12.88 3.85 -13.62
C GLY A 12 -13.42 2.87 -12.57
N ASP A 13 -13.54 1.61 -12.99
CA ASP A 13 -14.03 0.55 -12.12
C ASP A 13 -13.01 0.19 -11.04
N HIS A 14 -13.53 -0.23 -9.90
CA HIS A 14 -12.74 -0.77 -8.80
C HIS A 14 -13.16 -2.21 -8.53
N LEU A 15 -12.18 -3.08 -8.31
CA LEU A 15 -12.42 -4.48 -7.97
C LEU A 15 -12.20 -4.65 -6.47
N MET A 16 -13.27 -4.96 -5.74
CA MET A 16 -13.17 -5.28 -4.33
C MET A 16 -12.84 -6.77 -4.15
N THR A 17 -11.75 -7.04 -3.43
CA THR A 17 -11.39 -8.37 -2.94
C THR A 17 -11.58 -8.44 -1.43
N GLN A 18 -11.40 -9.63 -0.85
CA GLN A 18 -11.45 -9.82 0.60
C GLN A 18 -10.35 -9.06 1.38
N GLN A 19 -9.32 -8.55 0.71
CA GLN A 19 -8.15 -7.95 1.37
C GLN A 19 -7.84 -6.52 0.91
N ALA A 20 -8.26 -6.13 -0.29
CA ALA A 20 -8.00 -4.81 -0.85
C ALA A 20 -9.02 -4.42 -1.91
N CYS A 21 -9.12 -3.12 -2.15
CA CYS A 21 -9.80 -2.53 -3.29
C CYS A 21 -8.76 -2.19 -4.36
N GLU A 22 -8.90 -2.72 -5.57
CA GLU A 22 -8.03 -2.39 -6.70
C GLU A 22 -8.71 -1.34 -7.58
N TYR A 23 -8.19 -0.12 -7.56
CA TYR A 23 -8.60 0.96 -8.45
C TYR A 23 -7.82 0.89 -9.76
N SER A 24 -8.56 0.92 -10.87
CA SER A 24 -7.96 1.00 -12.20
C SER A 24 -7.12 2.26 -12.34
N VAL A 25 -7.69 3.41 -11.94
CA VAL A 25 -7.02 4.71 -12.01
C VAL A 25 -7.39 5.58 -10.81
N ILE A 26 -6.39 6.22 -10.21
CA ILE A 26 -6.56 7.33 -9.27
C ILE A 26 -5.86 8.54 -9.86
N ARG A 27 -6.60 9.64 -10.02
CA ARG A 27 -6.05 10.93 -10.39
C ARG A 27 -5.94 11.80 -9.15
N VAL A 28 -4.84 12.49 -9.04
CA VAL A 28 -4.67 13.55 -8.05
C VAL A 28 -4.05 14.74 -8.78
N ASP A 29 -4.85 15.80 -8.92
CA ASP A 29 -4.63 16.91 -9.85
C ASP A 29 -4.23 16.42 -11.25
N LYS A 30 -3.00 16.72 -11.69
CA LYS A 30 -2.48 16.38 -13.03
C LYS A 30 -1.81 15.00 -13.07
N THR A 31 -1.62 14.35 -11.92
CA THR A 31 -0.92 13.07 -11.84
C THR A 31 -1.91 11.93 -11.84
N ILE A 32 -1.65 10.93 -12.69
CA ILE A 32 -2.48 9.74 -12.82
C ILE A 32 -1.67 8.54 -12.33
N LEU A 33 -2.21 7.84 -11.34
CA LEU A 33 -1.75 6.53 -10.88
C LEU A 33 -2.65 5.46 -11.46
N SER A 34 -2.09 4.44 -12.09
CA SER A 34 -2.83 3.28 -12.59
C SER A 34 -2.54 2.04 -11.75
N LYS A 35 -3.49 1.10 -11.70
CA LYS A 35 -3.38 -0.16 -10.93
C LYS A 35 -3.02 0.09 -9.47
N VAL A 36 -3.87 0.85 -8.78
CA VAL A 36 -3.67 1.22 -7.38
C VAL A 36 -4.40 0.23 -6.48
N VAL A 37 -3.64 -0.47 -5.65
CA VAL A 37 -4.15 -1.33 -4.58
C VAL A 37 -4.32 -0.49 -3.33
N VAL A 38 -5.55 -0.40 -2.85
CA VAL A 38 -5.93 0.31 -1.64
C VAL A 38 -6.37 -0.72 -0.60
N PRO A 39 -5.64 -0.86 0.51
CA PRO A 39 -6.03 -1.76 1.60
C PRO A 39 -7.42 -1.37 2.14
N LEU A 40 -8.23 -2.37 2.52
CA LEU A 40 -9.64 -2.15 2.89
C LEU A 40 -9.81 -1.10 3.99
N GLY A 41 -8.92 -1.09 4.99
CA GLY A 41 -8.94 -0.10 6.08
C GLY A 41 -8.77 1.36 5.62
N LEU A 42 -8.17 1.62 4.45
CA LEU A 42 -8.06 2.96 3.87
C LEU A 42 -9.15 3.29 2.85
N ASN A 43 -9.86 2.28 2.33
CA ASN A 43 -10.77 2.46 1.21
C ASN A 43 -11.93 3.41 1.54
N GLY A 44 -12.50 3.32 2.75
CA GLY A 44 -13.56 4.21 3.22
C GLY A 44 -13.11 5.67 3.24
N PHE A 45 -11.97 5.95 3.88
CA PHE A 45 -11.40 7.30 3.96
C PHE A 45 -11.01 7.87 2.59
N LEU A 46 -10.51 7.02 1.69
CA LEU A 46 -10.19 7.44 0.32
C LEU A 46 -11.45 7.81 -0.46
N ALA A 47 -12.54 7.04 -0.31
CA ALA A 47 -13.82 7.32 -0.95
C ALA A 47 -14.46 8.60 -0.38
N GLU A 48 -14.38 8.81 0.93
CA GLU A 48 -14.86 10.03 1.59
C GLU A 48 -14.08 11.27 1.15
N ALA A 49 -12.78 11.14 0.91
CA ALA A 49 -11.93 12.24 0.46
C ALA A 49 -12.02 12.52 -1.05
N MET A 50 -12.98 11.93 -1.77
CA MET A 50 -13.17 12.19 -3.20
C MET A 50 -13.56 13.65 -3.44
N GLY A 51 -12.80 14.35 -4.28
CA GLY A 51 -12.98 15.78 -4.55
C GLY A 51 -12.26 16.69 -3.55
N ASP A 52 -11.73 16.16 -2.45
CA ASP A 52 -10.98 16.91 -1.46
C ASP A 52 -9.49 16.97 -1.78
N GLN A 53 -8.80 17.91 -1.14
CA GLN A 53 -7.35 17.96 -1.14
C GLN A 53 -6.78 16.86 -0.24
N VAL A 54 -6.00 15.96 -0.83
CA VAL A 54 -5.41 14.81 -0.15
C VAL A 54 -3.91 14.74 -0.35
N THR A 55 -3.23 14.03 0.53
CA THR A 55 -1.87 13.54 0.35
C THR A 55 -1.86 12.01 0.47
N LEU A 56 -1.54 11.34 -0.63
CA LEU A 56 -1.43 9.89 -0.72
C LEU A 56 0.02 9.45 -0.51
N TYR A 57 0.20 8.47 0.37
CA TYR A 57 1.48 7.83 0.65
C TYR A 57 1.42 6.40 0.13
N TYR A 58 2.27 6.07 -0.85
CA TYR A 58 2.23 4.76 -1.50
C TYR A 58 3.63 4.19 -1.76
N VAL A 59 3.67 2.89 -1.98
CA VAL A 59 4.86 2.14 -2.40
C VAL A 59 4.63 1.52 -3.77
N LYS A 60 5.70 1.33 -4.54
CA LYS A 60 5.70 0.57 -5.79
C LYS A 60 6.70 -0.58 -5.66
N PRO A 61 6.35 -1.66 -4.95
CA PRO A 61 7.28 -2.76 -4.72
C PRO A 61 7.52 -3.53 -6.02
N LEU A 62 8.77 -3.96 -6.22
CA LEU A 62 9.20 -4.71 -7.40
C LEU A 62 8.40 -6.01 -7.60
N GLY A 63 7.93 -6.65 -6.52
CA GLY A 63 7.20 -7.92 -6.56
C GLY A 63 5.72 -7.85 -6.94
N TYR A 64 5.12 -6.67 -7.06
CA TYR A 64 3.67 -6.51 -7.32
C TYR A 64 3.36 -6.10 -8.77
N PHE A 65 4.14 -6.57 -9.75
CA PHE A 65 3.89 -6.33 -11.18
C PHE A 65 3.63 -4.85 -11.55
N GLY A 66 4.33 -3.94 -10.88
CA GLY A 66 4.21 -2.50 -11.12
C GLY A 66 2.96 -1.83 -10.53
N ARG A 67 2.19 -2.52 -9.67
CA ARG A 67 1.06 -1.95 -8.94
C ARG A 67 1.54 -0.93 -7.90
N HIS A 68 0.71 0.09 -7.67
CA HIS A 68 0.90 1.08 -6.63
C HIS A 68 0.12 0.63 -5.40
N ILE A 69 0.76 0.48 -4.23
CA ILE A 69 0.06 0.06 -3.01
C ILE A 69 -0.02 1.25 -2.07
N LEU A 70 -1.23 1.68 -1.74
CA LEU A 70 -1.46 2.76 -0.79
C LEU A 70 -1.14 2.28 0.63
N VAL A 71 -0.36 3.07 1.35
CA VAL A 71 0.04 2.81 2.74
C VAL A 71 -0.61 3.80 3.69
N GLY A 72 -0.87 5.03 3.24
CA GLY A 72 -1.55 6.04 4.03
C GLY A 72 -2.18 7.15 3.20
N LEU A 73 -3.06 7.89 3.86
CA LEU A 73 -3.84 9.01 3.34
C LEU A 73 -3.84 10.10 4.41
N GLU A 74 -3.62 11.33 3.98
CA GLU A 74 -3.89 12.54 4.76
C GLU A 74 -4.92 13.39 4.00
N SER A 75 -5.98 13.77 4.68
CA SER A 75 -7.10 14.56 4.16
C SER A 75 -7.63 15.50 5.24
N SER A 76 -8.66 16.27 4.91
CA SER A 76 -9.46 17.06 5.85
C SER A 76 -10.00 16.22 7.03
N SER A 77 -10.34 14.95 6.80
CA SER A 77 -10.88 14.04 7.81
C SER A 77 -9.83 13.49 8.77
N GLY A 78 -8.56 13.47 8.38
CA GLY A 78 -7.48 13.03 9.26
C GLY A 78 -6.28 12.44 8.54
N ARG A 79 -5.43 11.78 9.32
CA ARG A 79 -4.18 11.14 8.88
C ARG A 79 -4.23 9.67 9.21
N TYR A 80 -4.35 8.82 8.21
CA TYR A 80 -4.57 7.39 8.37
C TYR A 80 -3.50 6.58 7.65
N TYR A 81 -3.11 5.45 8.25
CA TYR A 81 -2.19 4.50 7.63
C TYR A 81 -2.56 3.07 7.99
N VAL A 82 -2.09 2.14 7.18
CA VAL A 82 -2.23 0.70 7.38
C VAL A 82 -0.86 0.06 7.53
N LYS A 83 -0.82 -1.07 8.24
CA LYS A 83 0.38 -1.85 8.47
C LYS A 83 0.11 -3.32 8.23
N GLU A 84 1.04 -4.01 7.57
CA GLU A 84 0.96 -5.45 7.41
C GLU A 84 1.38 -6.19 8.68
N ASN A 85 0.85 -7.40 8.84
CA ASN A 85 1.17 -8.27 9.96
C ASN A 85 2.66 -8.68 9.94
N ALA A 86 3.43 -8.17 10.90
CA ALA A 86 4.86 -8.44 11.01
C ALA A 86 5.19 -9.95 11.07
N LEU A 87 4.35 -10.76 11.71
CA LEU A 87 4.55 -12.21 11.79
C LEU A 87 4.55 -12.87 10.41
N ARG A 88 3.63 -12.45 9.53
CA ARG A 88 3.56 -12.94 8.14
C ARG A 88 4.85 -12.62 7.38
N ILE A 89 5.39 -11.42 7.59
CA ILE A 89 6.64 -10.97 6.97
C ILE A 89 7.80 -11.84 7.44
N PHE A 90 7.92 -12.06 8.75
CA PHE A 90 8.97 -12.91 9.32
C PHE A 90 8.89 -14.34 8.81
N ILE A 91 7.70 -14.93 8.71
CA ILE A 91 7.50 -16.27 8.17
C ILE A 91 7.96 -16.34 6.71
N LEU A 92 7.56 -15.37 5.87
CA LEU A 92 7.98 -15.32 4.47
C LEU A 92 9.49 -15.16 4.33
N LEU A 93 10.12 -14.38 5.21
CA LEU A 93 11.55 -14.09 5.15
C LEU A 93 12.40 -15.28 5.63
N ILE A 94 12.05 -15.87 6.78
CA ILE A 94 12.71 -17.06 7.32
C ILE A 94 12.49 -18.25 6.40
N GLY A 95 11.23 -18.50 5.99
CA GLY A 95 10.90 -19.57 5.04
C GLY A 95 11.58 -19.38 3.70
N GLY A 96 11.63 -18.13 3.22
CA GLY A 96 12.39 -17.74 2.03
C GLY A 96 13.86 -18.14 2.17
N ILE A 97 14.56 -17.70 3.21
CA ILE A 97 15.98 -18.01 3.42
C ILE A 97 16.21 -19.52 3.60
N ALA A 98 15.39 -20.18 4.42
CA ALA A 98 15.53 -21.61 4.72
C ALA A 98 15.32 -22.51 3.49
N LEU A 99 14.52 -22.07 2.52
CA LEU A 99 14.25 -22.82 1.28
C LEU A 99 15.18 -22.43 0.13
N ILE A 100 16.12 -21.49 0.28
CA ILE A 100 17.12 -21.18 -0.76
C ILE A 100 17.95 -22.42 -1.13
N PRO A 101 18.47 -23.22 -0.17
CA PRO A 101 19.26 -24.41 -0.50
C PRO A 101 18.47 -25.47 -1.27
N LEU A 102 17.14 -25.45 -1.16
CA LEU A 102 16.25 -26.36 -1.89
C LEU A 102 16.03 -25.80 -3.31
N LEU A 103 17.04 -25.90 -4.18
CA LEU A 103 16.98 -25.48 -5.59
C LEU A 103 16.55 -24.01 -5.82
N GLY A 104 16.79 -23.14 -4.84
CA GLY A 104 16.39 -21.74 -4.93
C GLY A 104 14.89 -21.48 -4.75
N PHE A 105 14.08 -22.46 -4.30
CA PHE A 105 12.64 -22.26 -4.04
C PHE A 105 12.38 -21.08 -3.10
N GLY A 106 13.30 -20.83 -2.17
CA GLY A 106 13.31 -19.66 -1.29
C GLY A 106 13.20 -18.31 -2.01
N LEU A 107 13.79 -18.19 -3.21
CA LEU A 107 13.79 -16.97 -4.01
C LEU A 107 12.38 -16.57 -4.47
N LEU A 108 11.40 -17.47 -4.44
CA LEU A 108 10.00 -17.14 -4.77
C LEU A 108 9.32 -16.32 -3.68
N PHE A 109 9.73 -16.48 -2.42
CA PHE A 109 9.10 -15.83 -1.26
C PHE A 109 9.76 -14.50 -0.89
N LEU A 110 11.06 -14.36 -1.16
CA LEU A 110 11.83 -13.17 -0.80
C LEU A 110 11.30 -11.86 -1.43
N PRO A 111 10.93 -11.79 -2.72
CA PRO A 111 10.40 -10.57 -3.31
C PRO A 111 9.14 -10.07 -2.59
N GLN A 112 8.26 -10.98 -2.17
CA GLN A 112 7.08 -10.64 -1.40
C GLN A 112 7.45 -10.19 0.02
N ALA A 113 8.37 -10.88 0.69
CA ALA A 113 8.85 -10.47 2.01
C ALA A 113 9.45 -9.06 2.00
N PHE A 114 10.27 -8.74 0.98
CA PHE A 114 10.85 -7.39 0.82
C PHE A 114 9.79 -6.34 0.47
N ALA A 115 8.78 -6.68 -0.32
CA ALA A 115 7.66 -5.79 -0.58
C ALA A 115 6.90 -5.43 0.71
N SER A 116 6.60 -6.43 1.53
CA SER A 116 5.95 -6.26 2.83
C SER A 116 6.82 -5.48 3.82
N LEU A 117 8.13 -5.70 3.83
CA LEU A 117 9.07 -4.91 4.63
C LEU A 117 9.08 -3.43 4.19
N ALA A 118 9.15 -3.16 2.88
CA ALA A 118 9.11 -1.79 2.37
C ALA A 118 7.79 -1.09 2.73
N PHE A 119 6.67 -1.82 2.65
CA PHE A 119 5.36 -1.34 3.09
C PHE A 119 5.38 -0.98 4.58
N ASN A 120 5.85 -1.89 5.44
CA ASN A 120 5.90 -1.66 6.88
C ASN A 120 6.92 -0.58 7.29
N GLY A 121 7.99 -0.40 6.52
CA GLY A 121 8.93 0.71 6.69
C GLY A 121 8.23 2.05 6.48
N VAL A 122 7.44 2.18 5.41
CA VAL A 122 6.61 3.37 5.17
C VAL A 122 5.54 3.54 6.26
N ALA A 123 4.88 2.45 6.67
CA ALA A 123 3.91 2.50 7.76
C ALA A 123 4.53 3.01 9.08
N SER A 124 5.75 2.58 9.39
CA SER A 124 6.50 3.06 10.57
C SER A 124 6.87 4.53 10.46
N GLU A 125 7.24 4.98 9.26
CA GLU A 125 7.53 6.40 8.99
C GLU A 125 6.26 7.25 9.21
N LEU A 126 5.11 6.82 8.68
CA LEU A 126 3.82 7.49 8.89
C LEU A 126 3.41 7.50 10.37
N GLN A 127 3.61 6.39 11.07
CA GLN A 127 3.37 6.32 12.52
C GLN A 127 4.20 7.36 13.28
N SER A 128 5.48 7.53 12.95
CA SER A 128 6.34 8.56 13.56
C SER A 128 5.89 10.00 13.27
N ARG A 129 5.14 10.21 12.18
CA ARG A 129 4.55 11.49 11.78
C ARG A 129 3.16 11.72 12.41
N GLY A 130 2.69 10.82 13.28
CA GLY A 130 1.42 10.96 14.01
C GLY A 130 0.19 10.48 13.24
N PHE A 131 0.36 9.64 12.21
CA PHE A 131 -0.78 9.02 11.52
C PHE A 131 -1.44 7.96 12.40
N GLN A 132 -2.76 7.80 12.26
CA GLN A 132 -3.56 6.83 12.99
C GLN A 132 -3.62 5.50 12.23
N LEU A 133 -3.38 4.40 12.94
CA LEU A 133 -3.46 3.06 12.37
C LEU A 133 -4.91 2.66 12.14
N VAL A 134 -5.23 2.28 10.91
CA VAL A 134 -6.53 1.68 10.54
C VAL A 134 -6.30 0.22 10.13
N ARG A 135 -7.31 -0.63 10.36
CA ARG A 135 -7.24 -2.08 10.10
C ARG A 135 -7.99 -2.45 8.84
#